data_AF-A0A2B0LR24-F1
#
_entry.id   AF-A0A2B0LR24-F1
#
_cell.length_a   1.000
_cell.length_b   1.000
_cell.length_c   1.000
_cell.angle_alpha   90.00
_cell.angle_beta   90.00
_cell.angle_gamma   90.00
#
_symmetry.space_group_name_H-M   'P 1'
#
loop_
_entity.id
_entity.type
_entity.pdbx_description
1 polymer ?
#
loop_
_entity_poly.entity_id
_entity_poly.type
_entity_poly.pdbx_seq_one_letter_code
_entity_poly.pdbx_strand_id
1 'polypeptide(L)'
;MKIIYIHDNYVPKLIKSIVSIGAFDGVHKGHQTVIRNAVEKSKELKITNVVYTFDPPPRTYFQGAEVLTSIDEKLNRFQDLGVEHVVVNRFDESYVTRTASHFIQELQRLCPAGIYVGEDFGFGKNREGDIELLMKYFAVSIVEEICCEDGERISSTRIRNHLFQGELQRSHSLLGWPIKTI
;
A
#
# COMPACT_ATOMS: atom_id res chain seq x y z
N MET A 1 7.27 8.89 12.78
CA MET A 1 6.63 7.68 12.27
C MET A 1 7.12 6.48 13.08
N LYS A 2 6.23 5.64 13.59
CA LYS A 2 6.55 4.37 14.26
C LYS A 2 6.45 3.24 13.24
N ILE A 3 7.54 2.52 13.03
CA ILE A 3 7.60 1.39 12.11
C ILE A 3 7.41 0.11 12.91
N ILE A 4 6.56 -0.77 12.41
CA ILE A 4 6.27 -2.08 13.01
C ILE A 4 6.40 -3.13 11.93
N TYR A 5 7.45 -3.93 12.06
CA TYR A 5 7.66 -5.09 11.21
C TYR A 5 6.91 -6.28 11.79
N ILE A 6 5.99 -6.85 11.02
CA ILE A 6 5.32 -8.09 11.38
C ILE A 6 6.19 -9.23 10.85
N HIS A 7 7.15 -9.64 11.67
CA HIS A 7 7.92 -10.87 11.44
C HIS A 7 7.40 -12.05 12.28
N ASP A 8 6.73 -11.78 13.42
CA ASP A 8 6.34 -12.80 14.42
C ASP A 8 4.85 -12.70 14.86
N ASN A 9 3.91 -12.49 13.93
CA ASN A 9 2.46 -12.42 14.20
C ASN A 9 2.00 -11.30 15.18
N TYR A 10 2.84 -10.31 15.47
CA TYR A 10 2.49 -9.17 16.32
C TYR A 10 1.99 -7.99 15.50
N VAL A 11 0.67 -7.80 15.48
CA VAL A 11 0.04 -6.54 15.02
C VAL A 11 -0.19 -5.69 16.27
N PRO A 12 0.23 -4.41 16.30
CA PRO A 12 -0.05 -3.56 17.45
C PRO A 12 -1.56 -3.48 17.66
N LYS A 13 -2.00 -3.66 18.90
CA LYS A 13 -3.38 -3.37 19.26
C LYS A 13 -3.52 -1.85 19.38
N LEU A 14 -4.10 -1.24 18.36
CA LEU A 14 -4.44 0.19 18.39
C LEU A 14 -5.84 0.36 19.01
N ILE A 15 -6.14 1.56 19.51
CA ILE A 15 -7.47 1.87 20.04
C ILE A 15 -8.44 2.14 18.87
N LYS A 16 -7.99 2.90 17.88
CA LYS A 16 -8.76 3.26 16.69
C LYS A 16 -7.82 3.82 15.62
N SER A 17 -8.02 3.50 14.35
CA SER A 17 -7.16 3.98 13.27
C SER A 17 -7.88 4.25 11.94
N ILE A 18 -7.25 5.03 11.06
CA ILE A 18 -7.53 5.01 9.62
C ILE A 18 -6.41 4.23 8.93
N VAL A 19 -6.75 3.23 8.13
CA VAL A 19 -5.76 2.33 7.52
C VAL A 19 -5.76 2.51 6.01
N SER A 20 -4.60 2.75 5.39
CA SER A 20 -4.40 2.58 3.95
C SER A 20 -3.65 1.29 3.67
N ILE A 21 -4.10 0.51 2.67
CA ILE A 21 -3.56 -0.83 2.41
C ILE A 21 -3.09 -0.93 0.96
N GLY A 22 -1.86 -1.42 0.77
CA GLY A 22 -1.32 -1.64 -0.57
C GLY A 22 0.13 -2.09 -0.58
N ALA A 23 0.56 -2.65 -1.73
CA ALA A 23 1.97 -2.94 -1.97
C ALA A 23 2.82 -1.68 -2.02
N PHE A 24 2.23 -0.57 -2.49
CA PHE A 24 2.80 0.77 -2.53
C PHE A 24 4.21 0.86 -3.16
N ASP A 25 4.54 -0.07 -4.05
CA ASP A 25 5.84 -0.10 -4.69
C ASP A 25 6.02 1.09 -5.66
N GLY A 26 7.08 1.87 -5.46
CA GLY A 26 7.31 3.13 -6.14
C GLY A 26 6.57 4.33 -5.52
N VAL A 27 5.63 4.13 -4.60
CA VAL A 27 4.83 5.21 -3.96
C VAL A 27 4.43 6.30 -4.97
N HIS A 28 3.90 5.88 -6.13
CA HIS A 28 3.56 6.77 -7.24
C HIS A 28 2.34 7.65 -6.92
N LYS A 29 2.00 8.60 -7.79
CA LYS A 29 0.90 9.57 -7.55
C LYS A 29 -0.43 8.89 -7.14
N GLY A 30 -0.81 7.79 -7.79
CA GLY A 30 -1.95 6.96 -7.35
C GLY A 30 -1.85 6.45 -5.90
N HIS A 31 -0.74 5.82 -5.51
CA HIS A 31 -0.49 5.39 -4.12
C HIS A 31 -0.52 6.57 -3.14
N GLN A 32 0.07 7.70 -3.52
CA GLN A 32 0.07 8.90 -2.69
C GLN A 32 -1.34 9.41 -2.43
N THR A 33 -2.24 9.35 -3.41
CA THR A 33 -3.66 9.70 -3.20
C THR A 33 -4.32 8.80 -2.16
N VAL A 34 -4.14 7.48 -2.25
CA VAL A 34 -4.68 6.54 -1.25
C VAL A 34 -4.20 6.89 0.15
N ILE A 35 -2.90 7.14 0.30
CA ILE A 35 -2.27 7.45 1.58
C ILE A 35 -2.70 8.83 2.09
N ARG A 36 -2.73 9.86 1.24
CA ARG A 36 -3.14 11.23 1.63
C ARG A 36 -4.58 11.25 2.12
N ASN A 37 -5.50 10.60 1.41
CA ASN A 37 -6.91 10.54 1.81
C ASN A 37 -7.07 9.90 3.20
N ALA A 38 -6.33 8.82 3.47
CA ALA A 38 -6.30 8.17 4.78
C ALA A 38 -5.72 9.10 5.88
N VAL A 39 -4.61 9.77 5.59
CA VAL A 39 -3.96 10.72 6.52
C VAL A 39 -4.87 11.91 6.82
N GLU A 40 -5.50 12.51 5.81
CA GLU A 40 -6.44 13.62 5.97
C GLU A 40 -7.64 13.21 6.82
N LYS A 41 -8.24 12.04 6.55
CA LYS A 41 -9.35 11.54 7.37
C LYS A 41 -8.94 11.28 8.82
N SER A 42 -7.74 10.76 9.04
CA SER A 42 -7.21 10.54 10.38
C SER A 42 -7.08 11.84 11.18
N LYS A 43 -6.63 12.92 10.52
CA LYS A 43 -6.50 14.26 11.12
C LYS A 43 -7.87 14.86 11.45
N GLU A 44 -8.84 14.73 10.54
CA GLU A 44 -10.23 15.17 10.76
C GLU A 44 -10.83 14.51 12.01
N LEU A 45 -10.63 13.19 12.14
CA LEU A 45 -11.16 12.39 13.25
C LEU A 45 -10.27 12.39 14.50
N LYS A 46 -9.09 13.00 14.44
CA LYS A 46 -8.07 13.00 15.52
C LYS A 46 -7.72 11.59 16.01
N ILE A 47 -7.53 10.66 15.07
CA ILE A 47 -7.11 9.28 15.34
C ILE A 47 -5.87 8.92 14.53
N THR A 48 -5.19 7.84 14.89
CA THR A 48 -3.95 7.41 14.26
C THR A 48 -4.15 6.97 12.82
N ASN A 49 -3.25 7.35 11.90
CA ASN A 49 -3.17 6.72 10.57
C ASN A 49 -2.12 5.59 10.52
N VAL A 50 -2.45 4.56 9.74
CA VAL A 50 -1.62 3.38 9.54
C VAL A 50 -1.51 3.07 8.05
N VAL A 51 -0.29 2.88 7.55
CA VAL A 51 -0.06 2.21 6.27
C VAL A 51 0.18 0.72 6.53
N TYR A 52 -0.60 -0.14 5.90
CA TYR A 52 -0.35 -1.59 5.86
C TYR A 52 0.25 -1.95 4.49
N THR A 53 1.48 -2.45 4.50
CA THR A 53 2.25 -2.74 3.27
C THR A 53 3.03 -4.06 3.36
N PHE A 54 3.76 -4.34 2.28
CA PHE A 54 4.46 -5.60 2.03
C PHE A 54 5.90 -5.36 1.62
N ASP A 55 6.80 -6.22 2.08
CA ASP A 55 8.19 -6.28 1.64
C ASP A 55 8.66 -7.74 1.51
N PRO A 56 9.10 -8.21 0.32
CA PRO A 56 9.05 -7.49 -0.95
C PRO A 56 7.59 -7.24 -1.40
N PRO A 57 7.35 -6.38 -2.40
CA PRO A 57 6.04 -6.25 -3.03
C PRO A 57 5.54 -7.60 -3.60
N PRO A 58 4.23 -7.91 -3.53
CA PRO A 58 3.70 -9.20 -4.00
C PRO A 58 4.07 -9.56 -5.45
N ARG A 59 4.11 -8.56 -6.35
CA ARG A 59 4.50 -8.78 -7.74
C ARG A 59 5.96 -9.21 -7.88
N THR A 60 6.86 -8.70 -7.05
CA THR A 60 8.26 -9.12 -7.03
C THR A 60 8.36 -10.60 -6.65
N TYR A 61 7.59 -11.02 -5.65
CA TYR A 61 7.53 -12.44 -5.26
C TYR A 61 6.97 -13.35 -6.37
N PHE A 62 5.82 -12.99 -6.97
CA PHE A 62 5.17 -13.86 -7.95
C PHE A 62 5.79 -13.85 -9.35
N GLN A 63 6.36 -12.72 -9.78
CA GLN A 63 6.76 -12.49 -11.17
C GLN A 63 8.25 -12.17 -11.32
N GLY A 64 9.02 -12.17 -10.23
CA GLY A 64 10.42 -11.74 -10.25
C GLY A 64 10.60 -10.28 -10.66
N ALA A 65 9.54 -9.46 -10.56
CA ALA A 65 9.59 -8.07 -10.99
C ALA A 65 10.53 -7.26 -10.09
N GLU A 66 11.38 -6.42 -10.70
CA GLU A 66 12.26 -5.52 -9.94
C GLU A 66 11.45 -4.61 -9.01
N VAL A 67 11.99 -4.34 -7.82
CA VAL A 67 11.39 -3.40 -6.88
C VAL A 67 11.65 -1.97 -7.38
N LEU A 68 10.61 -1.12 -7.39
CA LEU A 68 10.78 0.28 -7.76
C LEU A 68 11.39 1.10 -6.62
N THR A 69 11.16 0.67 -5.39
CA THR A 69 11.65 1.35 -4.18
C THR A 69 12.15 0.31 -3.19
N SER A 70 13.34 0.55 -2.61
CA SER A 70 13.75 -0.17 -1.41
C SER A 70 12.76 0.09 -0.27
N ILE A 71 12.74 -0.79 0.73
CA ILE A 71 11.90 -0.59 1.92
C ILE A 71 12.20 0.75 2.60
N ASP A 72 13.47 1.15 2.69
CA ASP A 72 13.88 2.42 3.31
C ASP A 72 13.34 3.63 2.54
N GLU A 73 13.43 3.63 1.21
CA GLU A 73 12.88 4.71 0.39
C GLU A 73 11.36 4.75 0.52
N LYS A 74 10.69 3.60 0.47
CA LYS A 74 9.24 3.49 0.66
C LYS A 74 8.80 4.06 2.01
N LEU A 75 9.53 3.76 3.09
CA LEU A 75 9.26 4.29 4.43
C LEU A 75 9.50 5.81 4.50
N ASN A 76 10.59 6.32 3.93
CA ASN A 76 10.84 7.77 3.85
C ASN A 76 9.68 8.49 3.15
N ARG A 77 9.18 7.93 2.04
CA ARG A 77 8.04 8.50 1.32
C ARG A 77 6.75 8.46 2.12
N PHE A 78 6.49 7.40 2.88
CA PHE A 78 5.34 7.39 3.80
C PHE A 78 5.46 8.47 4.86
N GLN A 79 6.65 8.68 5.42
CA GLN A 79 6.89 9.75 6.38
C GLN A 79 6.62 11.14 5.76
N ASP A 80 7.08 11.39 4.53
CA ASP A 80 6.82 12.64 3.81
C ASP A 80 5.31 12.89 3.58
N LEU A 81 4.52 11.83 3.44
CA LEU A 81 3.06 11.90 3.31
C LEU A 81 2.33 12.09 4.65
N GLY A 82 3.06 12.15 5.76
CA GLY A 82 2.50 12.35 7.10
C GLY A 82 2.03 11.06 7.78
N VAL A 83 2.57 9.91 7.39
CA VAL A 83 2.20 8.63 7.99
C VAL A 83 2.74 8.50 9.41
N GLU A 84 1.87 8.11 10.35
CA GLU A 84 2.23 7.96 11.76
C GLU A 84 2.72 6.56 12.07
N HIS A 85 2.05 5.53 11.54
CA HIS A 85 2.41 4.13 11.75
C HIS A 85 2.52 3.37 10.43
N VAL A 86 3.51 2.49 10.33
CA VAL A 86 3.64 1.57 9.20
C VAL A 86 3.69 0.15 9.71
N VAL A 87 2.84 -0.69 9.14
CA VAL A 87 2.85 -2.14 9.28
C VAL A 87 3.48 -2.73 8.02
N VAL A 88 4.64 -3.38 8.16
CA VAL A 88 5.34 -4.05 7.05
C VAL A 88 5.24 -5.55 7.26
N ASN A 89 4.52 -6.24 6.36
CA ASN A 89 4.50 -7.71 6.34
C ASN A 89 5.54 -8.24 5.37
N ARG A 90 6.20 -9.31 5.79
CA ARG A 90 7.03 -10.09 4.88
C ARG A 90 6.13 -10.83 3.89
N PHE A 91 6.32 -10.61 2.58
CA PHE A 91 5.57 -11.32 1.55
C PHE A 91 6.39 -12.52 1.05
N ASP A 92 6.23 -13.66 1.72
CA ASP A 92 6.96 -14.90 1.47
C ASP A 92 6.01 -16.11 1.28
N GLU A 93 6.59 -17.31 1.20
CA GLU A 93 5.87 -18.58 1.09
C GLU A 93 4.83 -18.78 2.19
N SER A 94 5.10 -18.30 3.42
CA SER A 94 4.13 -18.37 4.50
C SER A 94 2.97 -17.41 4.23
N TYR A 95 3.27 -16.17 3.86
CA TYR A 95 2.25 -15.16 3.64
C TYR A 95 1.29 -15.51 2.48
N VAL A 96 1.78 -16.10 1.39
CA VAL A 96 0.92 -16.47 0.24
C VAL A 96 -0.10 -17.55 0.56
N THR A 97 0.09 -18.32 1.65
CA THR A 97 -0.87 -19.34 2.11
C THR A 97 -1.96 -18.77 3.01
N ARG A 98 -1.84 -17.52 3.46
CA ARG A 98 -2.79 -16.89 4.38
C ARG A 98 -4.15 -16.67 3.72
N THR A 99 -5.20 -17.11 4.39
CA THR A 99 -6.58 -16.93 3.92
C THR A 99 -7.04 -15.48 4.07
N ALA A 100 -8.09 -15.10 3.33
CA ALA A 100 -8.78 -13.83 3.50
C ALA A 100 -9.28 -13.64 4.94
N SER A 101 -9.77 -14.71 5.57
CA SER A 101 -10.19 -14.70 6.98
C SER A 101 -9.03 -14.33 7.91
N HIS A 102 -7.84 -14.90 7.70
CA HIS A 102 -6.66 -14.55 8.48
C HIS A 102 -6.28 -13.07 8.29
N PHE A 103 -6.29 -12.57 7.06
CA PHE A 103 -6.02 -11.16 6.78
C PHE A 103 -7.03 -10.22 7.46
N ILE A 104 -8.32 -10.55 7.45
CA ILE A 104 -9.38 -9.78 8.15
C ILE A 104 -9.09 -9.75 9.66
N GLN A 105 -8.71 -10.88 10.26
CA GLN A 105 -8.37 -10.94 11.69
C GLN A 105 -7.16 -10.06 12.04
N GLU A 106 -6.16 -9.98 11.15
CA GLU A 106 -5.04 -9.06 11.34
C GLU A 106 -5.48 -7.60 11.28
N LEU A 107 -6.33 -7.24 10.32
CA LEU A 107 -6.87 -5.89 10.21
C LEU A 107 -7.72 -5.51 11.44
N GLN A 108 -8.48 -6.44 12.01
CA GLN A 108 -9.25 -6.19 13.24
C GLN A 108 -8.38 -5.72 14.41
N ARG A 109 -7.12 -6.16 14.49
CA ARG A 109 -6.18 -5.74 15.56
C ARG A 109 -5.77 -4.27 15.44
N LEU A 110 -5.89 -3.69 14.25
CA LEU A 110 -5.65 -2.26 14.02
C LEU A 110 -6.85 -1.38 14.40
N CYS A 111 -8.00 -1.97 14.74
CA CYS A 111 -9.24 -1.28 15.05
C CYS A 111 -9.59 -0.17 14.03
N PRO A 112 -9.70 -0.51 12.72
CA PRO A 112 -9.95 0.48 11.68
C PRO A 112 -11.34 1.11 11.82
N ALA A 113 -11.37 2.43 11.89
CA ALA A 113 -12.57 3.25 11.72
C ALA A 113 -12.90 3.52 10.24
N GLY A 114 -11.91 3.34 9.37
CA GLY A 114 -12.04 3.44 7.92
C GLY A 114 -10.80 2.82 7.25
N ILE A 115 -11.02 2.16 6.12
CA ILE A 115 -9.96 1.55 5.30
C ILE A 115 -9.95 2.19 3.92
N TYR A 116 -8.77 2.60 3.44
CA TYR A 116 -8.55 3.19 2.13
C TYR A 116 -7.75 2.23 1.25
N VAL A 117 -8.31 1.91 0.08
CA VAL A 117 -7.70 1.01 -0.92
C VAL A 117 -7.93 1.53 -2.32
N GLY A 118 -7.09 1.11 -3.27
CA GLY A 118 -7.37 1.31 -4.69
C GLY A 118 -8.43 0.34 -5.22
N GLU A 119 -8.98 0.64 -6.41
CA GLU A 119 -10.05 -0.13 -7.06
C GLU A 119 -9.71 -1.59 -7.35
N ASP A 120 -8.43 -1.92 -7.55
CA ASP A 120 -7.95 -3.26 -7.89
C ASP A 120 -7.48 -4.10 -6.70
N PHE A 121 -7.81 -3.65 -5.48
CA PHE A 121 -7.39 -4.30 -4.25
C PHE A 121 -7.96 -5.71 -4.10
N GLY A 122 -7.07 -6.65 -3.80
CA GLY A 122 -7.42 -8.04 -3.48
C GLY A 122 -6.43 -8.62 -2.49
N PHE A 123 -6.87 -9.59 -1.70
CA PHE A 123 -6.11 -10.14 -0.59
C PHE A 123 -6.43 -11.62 -0.34
N GLY A 124 -5.67 -12.24 0.55
CA GLY A 124 -5.77 -13.66 0.85
C GLY A 124 -5.18 -14.55 -0.25
N LYS A 125 -5.08 -15.84 0.07
CA LYS A 125 -4.56 -16.88 -0.80
C LYS A 125 -5.31 -16.85 -2.13
N ASN A 126 -4.56 -16.84 -3.23
CA ASN A 126 -5.10 -16.77 -4.59
C ASN A 126 -6.07 -15.58 -4.84
N ARG A 127 -5.94 -14.49 -4.07
CA ARG A 127 -6.86 -13.34 -4.11
C ARG A 127 -8.33 -13.74 -3.87
N GLU A 128 -8.56 -14.69 -2.95
CA GLU A 128 -9.93 -15.12 -2.59
C GLU A 128 -10.76 -14.02 -1.91
N GLY A 129 -10.11 -12.94 -1.45
CA GLY A 129 -10.77 -11.75 -0.92
C GLY A 129 -10.63 -10.53 -1.83
N ASP A 130 -11.71 -9.75 -1.89
CA ASP A 130 -11.86 -8.53 -2.68
C ASP A 130 -12.48 -7.40 -1.83
N ILE A 131 -12.72 -6.24 -2.45
CA ILE A 131 -13.31 -5.08 -1.78
C ILE A 131 -14.71 -5.41 -1.23
N GLU A 132 -15.52 -6.19 -1.94
CA GLU A 132 -16.85 -6.60 -1.48
C GLU A 132 -16.79 -7.41 -0.20
N LEU A 133 -15.87 -8.38 -0.13
CA LEU A 133 -15.62 -9.14 1.08
C LEU A 133 -15.14 -8.22 2.20
N LEU A 134 -14.23 -7.29 1.93
CA LEU A 134 -13.69 -6.36 2.93
C LEU A 134 -14.78 -5.46 3.52
N MET A 135 -15.71 -4.97 2.69
CA MET A 135 -16.84 -4.13 3.10
C MET A 135 -17.82 -4.83 4.05
N LYS A 136 -17.87 -6.17 4.06
CA LYS A 136 -18.67 -6.91 5.04
C LYS A 136 -18.16 -6.78 6.48
N TYR A 137 -16.89 -6.40 6.66
CA TYR A 137 -16.25 -6.33 7.96
C TYR A 137 -15.85 -4.90 8.37
N PHE A 138 -15.64 -4.00 7.41
CA PHE A 138 -15.09 -2.67 7.67
C PHE A 138 -15.76 -1.59 6.82
N ALA A 139 -15.72 -0.35 7.28
CA ALA A 139 -16.01 0.80 6.44
C ALA A 139 -14.85 1.01 5.45
N VAL A 140 -15.09 0.83 4.15
CA VAL A 140 -14.08 0.94 3.11
C VAL A 140 -14.35 2.16 2.22
N SER A 141 -13.31 2.92 1.95
CA SER A 141 -13.27 3.99 0.96
C SER A 141 -12.40 3.55 -0.19
N ILE A 142 -13.01 3.44 -1.37
CA ILE A 142 -12.32 3.12 -2.61
C ILE A 142 -11.79 4.43 -3.17
N VAL A 143 -10.49 4.47 -3.45
CA VAL A 143 -9.84 5.62 -4.06
C VAL A 143 -9.66 5.33 -5.55
N GLU A 144 -10.28 6.18 -6.35
CA GLU A 144 -10.26 6.07 -7.80
C GLU A 144 -8.83 6.11 -8.35
N GLU A 145 -8.65 5.42 -9.47
CA GLU A 145 -7.36 5.41 -10.15
C GLU A 145 -7.00 6.80 -10.66
N ILE A 146 -5.73 7.19 -10.47
CA ILE A 146 -5.21 8.45 -11.00
C ILE A 146 -4.65 8.19 -12.40
N CYS A 147 -5.08 9.00 -13.37
CA CYS A 147 -4.51 9.03 -14.72
C CYS A 147 -3.41 10.11 -14.85
N CYS A 148 -2.47 9.90 -15.76
CA CYS A 148 -1.55 10.94 -16.20
C CYS A 148 -2.24 11.94 -17.14
N GLU A 149 -1.52 12.97 -17.55
CA GLU A 149 -2.03 14.01 -18.46
C GLU A 149 -2.51 13.43 -19.80
N ASP A 150 -1.91 12.32 -20.23
CA ASP A 150 -2.31 11.58 -21.44
C ASP A 150 -3.56 10.70 -21.24
N GLY A 151 -4.21 10.75 -20.07
CA GLY A 151 -5.41 9.97 -19.76
C GLY A 151 -5.17 8.51 -19.36
N GLU A 152 -3.91 8.06 -19.32
CA GLU A 152 -3.57 6.68 -18.97
C GLU A 152 -3.36 6.48 -17.46
N ARG A 153 -3.90 5.39 -16.91
CA ARG A 153 -3.77 4.99 -15.49
C ARG A 153 -2.32 4.95 -15.02
N ILE A 154 -1.99 5.62 -13.93
CA ILE A 154 -0.68 5.53 -13.28
C ILE A 154 -0.56 4.21 -12.51
N SER A 155 0.47 3.40 -12.80
CA SER A 155 0.72 2.12 -12.10
C SER A 155 2.21 1.77 -12.01
N SER A 156 2.57 0.96 -11.01
CA SER A 156 3.94 0.42 -10.88
C SER A 156 4.39 -0.39 -12.10
N THR A 157 3.46 -1.01 -12.85
CA THR A 157 3.81 -1.74 -14.08
C THR A 157 4.28 -0.77 -15.17
N ARG A 158 3.53 0.32 -15.40
CA ARG A 158 3.92 1.33 -16.40
C ARG A 158 5.24 2.01 -16.03
N ILE A 159 5.43 2.32 -14.75
CA ILE A 159 6.68 2.93 -14.27
C ILE A 159 7.86 2.00 -14.54
N ARG A 160 7.75 0.70 -14.24
CA ARG A 160 8.80 -0.28 -14.59
C ARG A 160 9.09 -0.30 -16.08
N ASN A 161 8.05 -0.29 -16.93
CA ASN A 161 8.23 -0.30 -18.38
C ASN A 161 9.00 0.94 -18.87
N HIS A 162 8.65 2.14 -18.37
CA HIS A 162 9.38 3.37 -18.69
C HIS A 162 10.84 3.30 -18.21
N LEU A 163 11.11 2.79 -17.00
CA LEU A 163 12.48 2.62 -16.50
C LEU A 163 13.28 1.63 -17.37
N PHE A 164 12.68 0.51 -17.73
CA PHE A 164 13.30 -0.49 -18.61
C PHE A 164 13.65 0.09 -19.99
N GLN A 165 12.85 1.03 -20.49
CA GLN A 165 13.08 1.72 -21.76
C GLN A 165 14.03 2.94 -21.63
N GLY A 166 14.53 3.25 -20.43
CA GLY A 166 15.37 4.42 -20.19
C GLY A 166 14.61 5.76 -20.14
N GLU A 167 13.28 5.73 -20.09
CA GLU A 167 12.40 6.90 -20.11
C GLU A 167 12.23 7.52 -18.70
N LEU A 168 13.34 7.95 -18.09
CA LEU A 168 13.38 8.45 -16.70
C LEU A 168 12.40 9.59 -16.42
N GLN A 169 12.27 10.55 -17.34
CA GLN A 169 11.39 11.71 -17.19
C GLN A 169 9.92 11.28 -17.09
N ARG A 170 9.49 10.29 -17.87
CA ARG A 170 8.14 9.73 -17.80
C ARG A 170 7.93 9.04 -16.46
N SER A 171 8.88 8.20 -16.04
CA SER A 171 8.84 7.56 -14.72
C SER A 171 8.71 8.58 -13.58
N HIS A 172 9.52 9.65 -13.59
CA HIS A 172 9.44 10.73 -12.59
C HIS A 172 8.09 11.44 -12.60
N SER A 173 7.52 11.72 -13.77
CA SER A 173 6.19 12.33 -13.87
C SER A 173 5.13 11.44 -13.22
N LEU A 174 5.16 10.13 -13.48
CA LEU A 174 4.21 9.17 -12.90
C LEU A 174 4.41 8.97 -11.40
N LEU A 175 5.67 8.93 -10.94
CA LEU A 175 6.03 8.80 -9.54
C LEU A 175 5.68 10.07 -8.74
N GLY A 176 5.89 11.25 -9.33
CA GLY A 176 5.83 12.53 -8.62
C GLY A 176 7.08 12.83 -7.77
N TRP A 177 8.16 12.06 -7.96
CA TRP A 177 9.44 12.23 -7.29
C TRP A 177 10.57 11.59 -8.13
N PRO A 178 11.84 12.02 -7.98
CA PRO A 178 12.95 11.49 -8.75
C PRO A 178 13.45 10.15 -8.18
N ILE A 179 13.43 9.10 -9.00
CA ILE A 179 13.96 7.79 -8.63
C ILE A 179 15.47 7.75 -8.90
N LYS A 180 16.23 7.22 -7.94
CA LYS A 180 17.64 6.89 -8.19
C LYS A 180 17.64 5.58 -8.98
N THR A 181 18.35 5.56 -10.10
CA THR A 181 18.44 4.41 -11.01
C THR A 181 18.60 3.10 -10.25
N ILE A 182 17.82 2.08 -10.65
CA ILE A 182 17.86 0.71 -10.09
C ILE A 182 19.23 0.10 -10.35
#